data_AF-A0A2Z6RZK5-F1
#
_entry.id   AF-A0A2Z6RZK5-F1
#
_cell.length_a   1.000
_cell.length_b   1.000
_cell.length_c   1.000
_cell.angle_alpha   90.00
_cell.angle_beta   90.00
_cell.angle_gamma   90.00
#
_symmetry.space_group_name_H-M   'P 1'
#
loop_
_entity.id
_entity.type
_entity.pdbx_description
1 polymer ?
#
loop_
_entity_poly.entity_id
_entity_poly.type
_entity_poly.pdbx_seq_one_letter_code
_entity_poly.pdbx_strand_id
1 'polypeptide(L)'
;MTSPYLSDDCFYCILKYFQEDRLTLYNCINVNRFWCRATIPLLYANPFNARNNIIMTLISCFNKKEIIQLKNQLEAIGINNIINIDEGYKPLFEYPKYLKYYNFTKVNLRMNDWIMSHSNLSYHLSYQNVKDFGSIFHQSILNHSINIENFSIDFSAIFRFYFTFKIPTISFEKLNSLTIDLRYLTHDDEKEFLSNVADHCLNLNELKISSQMIPNISYTSTDETFSMEKVYTIIQNQRNIKKLYISQYKVDDNIFLSLESLKFSLISIEFTNTEFSNISFDHFSNLHSLKYLNFMSCKDVEPFDRYESLKFASFELKELRLVENYWNKNVEPIIIKHLGTSLQHLTIFDNNMTIPLIENISTHCLSLVTLQMNISKSFKDLDLSIFPYFKNPMMSKLIIDNTGTHDYDISKMLIKLAMNLSINVKDITFSTHLDSYYSKQHFKMFLENCHGDLEKIELNDLLMGPEYFEIVLNYFETSNKNLKLLTIFRTEELDDEEVKLMNEIMSKGVNVVINYSNTF
;
A
#
# COMPACT_ATOMS: atom_id res chain seq x y z
N MET A 1 2.13 -13.88 -51.33
CA MET A 1 2.71 -13.06 -50.26
C MET A 1 2.41 -13.76 -48.94
N THR A 2 3.42 -14.25 -48.23
CA THR A 2 3.24 -14.80 -46.89
C THR A 2 2.95 -13.65 -45.94
N SER A 3 1.82 -13.72 -45.22
CA SER A 3 1.49 -12.74 -44.17
C SER A 3 2.68 -12.61 -43.21
N PRO A 4 3.09 -11.39 -42.81
CA PRO A 4 4.14 -11.23 -41.82
C PRO A 4 3.72 -11.95 -40.53
N TYR A 5 4.55 -12.88 -40.06
CA TYR A 5 4.36 -13.60 -38.81
C TYR A 5 5.07 -12.81 -37.70
N LEU A 6 4.37 -12.50 -36.61
CA LEU A 6 4.99 -11.88 -35.44
C LEU A 6 6.02 -12.84 -34.83
N SER A 7 7.14 -12.33 -34.36
CA SER A 7 8.12 -13.18 -33.67
C SER A 7 7.58 -13.66 -32.32
N ASP A 8 8.16 -14.75 -31.82
CA ASP A 8 7.85 -15.30 -30.50
C ASP A 8 8.03 -14.25 -29.38
N ASP A 9 9.03 -13.38 -29.49
CA ASP A 9 9.27 -12.28 -28.54
C ASP A 9 8.10 -11.28 -28.53
N CYS A 10 7.54 -10.95 -29.69
CA CYS A 10 6.37 -10.09 -29.78
C CYS A 10 5.17 -10.73 -29.07
N PHE A 11 4.93 -12.03 -29.29
CA PHE A 11 3.86 -12.73 -28.60
C PHE A 11 4.08 -12.81 -27.08
N TYR A 12 5.32 -12.99 -26.63
CA TYR A 12 5.64 -12.96 -25.21
C TYR A 12 5.34 -11.58 -24.58
N CYS A 13 5.70 -10.48 -25.25
CA CYS A 13 5.34 -9.14 -24.81
C CYS A 13 3.82 -8.92 -24.75
N ILE A 14 3.07 -9.42 -25.74
CA ILE A 14 1.61 -9.37 -25.75
C ILE A 14 1.04 -10.14 -24.55
N LEU A 15 1.50 -11.37 -24.30
CA LEU A 15 1.04 -12.17 -23.17
C LEU A 15 1.38 -11.52 -21.83
N LYS A 16 2.58 -10.93 -21.70
CA LYS A 16 3.01 -10.24 -20.49
C LYS A 16 2.14 -9.01 -20.18
N TYR A 17 1.63 -8.33 -21.20
CA TYR A 17 0.68 -7.23 -21.01
C TYR A 17 -0.60 -7.69 -20.28
N PHE A 18 -1.03 -8.94 -20.49
CA PHE A 18 -2.19 -9.54 -19.82
C PHE A 18 -1.85 -10.23 -18.49
N GLN A 19 -0.67 -10.01 -17.88
CA GLN A 19 -0.26 -10.74 -16.67
C GLN A 19 -1.24 -10.63 -15.48
N GLU A 20 -1.95 -9.51 -15.37
CA GLU A 20 -3.00 -9.29 -14.36
C GLU A 20 -4.39 -9.77 -14.82
N ASP A 21 -4.61 -9.92 -16.14
CA ASP A 21 -5.84 -10.46 -16.71
C ASP A 21 -5.77 -11.98 -16.84
N ARG A 22 -6.07 -12.64 -15.72
CA ARG A 22 -6.02 -14.11 -15.64
C ARG A 22 -7.02 -14.81 -16.56
N LEU A 23 -8.17 -14.20 -16.83
CA LEU A 23 -9.19 -14.81 -17.70
C LEU A 23 -8.70 -14.87 -19.14
N THR A 24 -8.16 -13.75 -19.63
CA THR A 24 -7.54 -13.68 -20.95
C THR A 24 -6.37 -14.66 -21.06
N LEU A 25 -5.49 -14.70 -20.06
CA LEU A 25 -4.38 -15.67 -20.03
C LEU A 25 -4.86 -17.13 -20.02
N TYR A 26 -5.94 -17.46 -19.31
CA TYR A 26 -6.47 -18.82 -19.32
C TYR A 26 -6.93 -19.23 -20.72
N ASN A 27 -7.59 -18.32 -21.44
CA ASN A 27 -7.99 -18.57 -22.83
C ASN A 27 -6.77 -18.74 -23.75
N CYS A 28 -5.71 -17.97 -23.52
CA CYS A 28 -4.45 -18.07 -24.26
C CYS A 28 -3.79 -19.45 -24.17
N ILE A 29 -3.99 -20.21 -23.07
CA ILE A 29 -3.45 -21.57 -22.94
C ILE A 29 -3.92 -22.47 -24.09
N ASN A 30 -5.16 -22.30 -24.53
CA ASN A 30 -5.83 -23.19 -25.48
C ASN A 30 -5.54 -22.86 -26.96
N VAL A 31 -4.79 -21.78 -27.24
CA VAL A 31 -4.52 -21.32 -28.61
C VAL A 31 -3.61 -22.29 -29.35
N ASN A 32 -2.41 -22.54 -28.83
CA ASN A 32 -1.47 -23.54 -29.34
C ASN A 32 -0.37 -23.83 -28.31
N ARG A 33 0.53 -24.77 -28.62
CA ARG A 33 1.61 -25.20 -27.72
C ARG A 33 2.55 -24.06 -27.30
N PHE A 34 2.84 -23.11 -28.18
CA PHE A 34 3.71 -21.97 -27.85
C PHE A 34 3.04 -21.07 -26.82
N TRP A 35 1.80 -20.64 -27.12
CA TRP A 35 1.02 -19.78 -26.23
C TRP A 35 0.82 -20.44 -24.87
N CYS A 36 0.45 -21.72 -24.85
CA CYS A 36 0.39 -22.52 -23.63
C CYS A 36 1.68 -22.41 -22.79
N ARG A 37 2.85 -22.68 -23.40
CA ARG A 37 4.14 -22.65 -22.68
C ARG A 37 4.54 -21.25 -22.20
N ALA A 38 4.18 -20.21 -22.94
CA ALA A 38 4.50 -18.82 -22.58
C ALA A 38 3.55 -18.27 -21.50
N THR A 39 2.28 -18.69 -21.52
CA THR A 39 1.25 -18.20 -20.61
C THR A 39 1.29 -18.87 -19.24
N ILE A 40 1.61 -20.17 -19.16
CA ILE A 40 1.61 -20.91 -17.87
C ILE A 40 2.51 -20.24 -16.81
N PRO A 41 3.76 -19.82 -17.10
CA PRO A 41 4.57 -19.10 -16.13
C PRO A 41 3.93 -17.80 -15.61
N LEU A 42 3.19 -17.08 -16.45
CA LEU A 42 2.49 -15.85 -16.06
C LEU A 42 1.31 -16.16 -15.13
N LEU A 43 0.50 -17.17 -15.48
CA LEU A 43 -0.64 -17.60 -14.66
C LEU A 43 -0.24 -18.17 -13.30
N TYR A 44 0.89 -18.85 -13.23
CA TYR A 44 1.39 -19.48 -12.01
C TYR A 44 2.41 -18.64 -11.24
N ALA A 45 2.68 -17.40 -11.68
CA ALA A 45 3.50 -16.44 -10.94
C ALA A 45 2.89 -16.10 -9.57
N ASN A 46 1.56 -15.94 -9.51
CA ASN A 46 0.79 -15.67 -8.28
C ASN A 46 -0.55 -16.44 -8.29
N PRO A 47 -0.52 -17.77 -8.14
CA PRO A 47 -1.68 -18.60 -8.41
C PRO A 47 -2.72 -18.57 -7.27
N PHE A 48 -2.34 -18.11 -6.07
CA PHE A 48 -3.21 -18.02 -4.89
C PHE A 48 -4.13 -16.79 -4.90
N ASN A 49 -3.91 -15.84 -5.82
CA ASN A 49 -4.78 -14.67 -5.95
C ASN A 49 -6.16 -15.03 -6.54
N ALA A 50 -6.27 -16.13 -7.30
CA ALA A 50 -7.53 -16.60 -7.91
C ALA A 50 -8.30 -17.60 -7.04
N ARG A 51 -9.61 -17.71 -7.26
CA ARG A 51 -10.52 -18.67 -6.57
C ARG A 51 -10.51 -20.09 -7.18
N ASN A 52 -9.53 -20.44 -8.00
CA ASN A 52 -9.49 -21.72 -8.70
C ASN A 52 -8.90 -22.83 -7.81
N ASN A 53 -9.22 -24.10 -8.11
CA ASN A 53 -8.69 -25.27 -7.41
C ASN A 53 -7.20 -25.52 -7.75
N ILE A 54 -6.34 -24.64 -7.25
CA ILE A 54 -4.90 -24.65 -7.49
C ILE A 54 -4.16 -25.68 -6.63
N ILE A 55 -4.67 -25.97 -5.43
CA ILE A 55 -4.03 -26.80 -4.42
C ILE A 55 -3.66 -28.18 -5.00
N MET A 56 -4.61 -28.85 -5.66
CA MET A 56 -4.36 -30.16 -6.26
C MET A 56 -3.33 -30.12 -7.40
N THR A 57 -3.34 -29.05 -8.19
CA THR A 57 -2.35 -28.86 -9.27
C THR A 57 -0.94 -28.77 -8.68
N LEU A 58 -0.77 -28.04 -7.58
CA LEU A 58 0.52 -27.91 -6.90
C LEU A 58 0.96 -29.21 -6.23
N ILE A 59 0.04 -29.90 -5.53
CA ILE A 59 0.34 -31.20 -4.90
C ILE A 59 0.82 -32.22 -5.93
N SER A 60 0.25 -32.20 -7.15
CA SER A 60 0.67 -33.12 -8.22
C SER A 60 2.13 -32.93 -8.66
N CYS A 61 2.78 -31.82 -8.31
CA CYS A 61 4.18 -31.55 -8.61
C CYS A 61 5.15 -32.01 -7.50
N PHE A 62 4.64 -32.43 -6.34
CA PHE A 62 5.47 -32.81 -5.21
C PHE A 62 6.07 -34.20 -5.40
N ASN A 63 7.09 -34.53 -4.59
CA ASN A 63 7.69 -35.85 -4.66
C ASN A 63 6.78 -36.92 -4.02
N LYS A 64 7.04 -38.20 -4.33
CA LYS A 64 6.22 -39.32 -3.84
C LYS A 64 6.05 -39.33 -2.31
N LYS A 65 7.12 -39.02 -1.56
CA LYS A 65 7.07 -39.00 -0.09
C LYS A 65 6.16 -37.90 0.43
N GLU A 66 6.29 -36.69 -0.12
CA GLU A 66 5.44 -35.54 0.21
C GLU A 66 3.97 -35.82 -0.10
N ILE A 67 3.67 -36.40 -1.27
CA ILE A 67 2.29 -36.76 -1.67
C ILE A 67 1.69 -37.78 -0.70
N ILE A 68 2.43 -38.83 -0.33
CA ILE A 68 1.95 -39.84 0.63
C ILE A 68 1.67 -39.21 2.00
N GLN A 69 2.56 -38.33 2.47
CA GLN A 69 2.36 -37.62 3.74
C GLN A 69 1.09 -36.76 3.71
N LEU A 70 0.85 -36.02 2.63
CA LEU A 70 -0.35 -35.21 2.46
C LEU A 70 -1.62 -36.07 2.35
N LYS A 71 -1.56 -37.21 1.63
CA LYS A 71 -2.67 -38.18 1.54
C LYS A 71 -3.09 -38.66 2.92
N ASN A 72 -2.14 -39.11 3.74
CA ASN A 72 -2.42 -39.59 5.10
C ASN A 72 -3.09 -38.51 5.97
N GLN A 73 -2.65 -37.25 5.86
CA GLN A 73 -3.29 -36.15 6.60
C GLN A 73 -4.70 -35.88 6.09
N LEU A 74 -4.93 -35.93 4.77
CA LEU A 74 -6.27 -35.71 4.20
C LEU A 74 -7.24 -36.83 4.54
N GLU A 75 -6.78 -38.09 4.57
CA GLU A 75 -7.58 -39.20 5.07
C GLU A 75 -7.99 -39.00 6.54
N ALA A 76 -7.04 -38.53 7.35
CA ALA A 76 -7.30 -38.19 8.75
C ALA A 76 -8.25 -36.99 8.94
N ILE A 77 -8.47 -36.17 7.90
CA ILE A 77 -9.43 -35.06 7.86
C ILE A 77 -10.77 -35.49 7.23
N GLY A 78 -10.89 -36.74 6.76
CA GLY A 78 -12.09 -37.30 6.14
C GLY A 78 -12.21 -37.01 4.64
N ILE A 79 -11.10 -36.67 3.98
CA ILE A 79 -11.01 -36.41 2.54
C ILE A 79 -10.35 -37.62 1.85
N ASN A 80 -11.12 -38.69 1.65
CA ASN A 80 -10.58 -40.00 1.25
C ASN A 80 -10.59 -40.26 -0.27
N ASN A 81 -11.37 -39.49 -1.04
CA ASN A 81 -11.69 -39.81 -2.45
C ASN A 81 -11.11 -38.83 -3.49
N ILE A 82 -10.29 -37.86 -3.06
CA ILE A 82 -9.92 -36.71 -3.91
C ILE A 82 -8.53 -36.85 -4.51
N ILE A 83 -7.59 -37.47 -3.77
CA ILE A 83 -6.22 -37.64 -4.26
C ILE A 83 -6.08 -38.97 -4.98
N ASN A 84 -6.74 -39.10 -6.13
CA ASN A 84 -6.37 -40.08 -7.16
C ASN A 84 -5.13 -39.60 -7.96
N ILE A 85 -4.15 -39.00 -7.28
CA ILE A 85 -2.85 -38.74 -7.91
C ILE A 85 -2.18 -40.11 -7.99
N ASP A 86 -2.17 -40.66 -9.20
CA ASP A 86 -1.34 -41.80 -9.56
C ASP A 86 0.10 -41.48 -9.15
N GLU A 87 0.73 -42.40 -8.43
CA GLU A 87 2.10 -42.23 -7.93
C GLU A 87 3.12 -42.05 -9.06
N GLY A 88 2.76 -42.41 -10.30
CA GLY A 88 3.51 -42.16 -11.52
C GLY A 88 3.09 -40.92 -12.33
N TYR A 89 2.08 -40.17 -11.89
CA TYR A 89 1.61 -38.98 -12.61
C TYR A 89 2.67 -37.89 -12.60
N LYS A 90 3.07 -37.46 -13.80
CA LYS A 90 3.97 -36.32 -13.99
C LYS A 90 3.21 -35.17 -14.63
N PRO A 91 3.02 -34.04 -13.94
CA PRO A 91 2.39 -32.87 -14.52
C PRO A 91 3.14 -32.40 -15.78
N LEU A 92 2.40 -31.80 -16.72
CA LEU A 92 2.98 -31.25 -17.95
C LEU A 92 4.00 -30.14 -17.66
N PHE A 93 3.81 -29.43 -16.55
CA PHE A 93 4.63 -28.32 -16.11
C PHE A 93 4.98 -28.46 -14.64
N GLU A 94 6.17 -28.01 -14.26
CA GLU A 94 6.62 -27.93 -12.87
C GLU A 94 6.09 -26.64 -12.23
N TYR A 95 4.76 -26.59 -12.02
CA TYR A 95 4.05 -25.36 -11.63
C TYR A 95 4.67 -24.58 -10.46
N PRO A 96 5.14 -25.22 -9.35
CA PRO A 96 5.79 -24.50 -8.26
C PRO A 96 7.02 -23.68 -8.68
N LYS A 97 7.75 -24.10 -9.72
CA LYS A 97 8.93 -23.35 -10.20
C LYS A 97 8.56 -21.99 -10.79
N TYR A 98 7.32 -21.78 -11.22
CA TYR A 98 6.88 -20.49 -11.75
C TYR A 98 6.44 -19.51 -10.67
N LEU A 99 6.35 -19.95 -9.41
CA LEU A 99 5.89 -19.13 -8.30
C LEU A 99 6.86 -17.99 -8.03
N LYS A 100 6.38 -16.76 -8.21
CA LYS A 100 7.12 -15.52 -7.94
C LYS A 100 6.64 -14.81 -6.67
N TYR A 101 5.36 -14.99 -6.32
CA TYR A 101 4.72 -14.34 -5.18
C TYR A 101 4.22 -15.40 -4.20
N TYR A 102 4.71 -15.32 -2.98
CA TYR A 102 4.31 -16.20 -1.90
C TYR A 102 3.80 -15.39 -0.72
N ASN A 103 2.48 -15.35 -0.53
CA ASN A 103 1.85 -14.71 0.61
C ASN A 103 1.21 -15.78 1.50
N PHE A 104 1.80 -16.00 2.67
CA PHE A 104 1.43 -17.08 3.58
C PHE A 104 -0.06 -17.06 3.94
N THR A 105 -0.61 -15.87 4.24
CA THR A 105 -2.03 -15.68 4.55
C THR A 105 -2.94 -16.07 3.38
N LYS A 106 -2.62 -15.64 2.15
CA LYS A 106 -3.40 -16.02 0.96
C LYS A 106 -3.34 -17.51 0.68
N VAL A 107 -2.16 -18.14 0.82
CA VAL A 107 -2.02 -19.60 0.70
C VAL A 107 -2.92 -20.31 1.70
N ASN A 108 -2.90 -19.90 2.96
CA ASN A 108 -3.73 -20.48 4.02
C ASN A 108 -5.22 -20.34 3.77
N LEU A 109 -5.66 -19.16 3.34
CA LEU A 109 -7.05 -18.93 2.99
C LEU A 109 -7.49 -19.89 1.87
N ARG A 110 -6.71 -20.00 0.79
CA ARG A 110 -7.02 -20.92 -0.33
C ARG A 110 -6.99 -22.38 0.08
N MET A 111 -6.07 -22.75 0.94
CA MET A 111 -5.96 -24.10 1.46
C MET A 111 -7.17 -24.45 2.33
N ASN A 112 -7.59 -23.55 3.22
CA ASN A 112 -8.77 -23.74 4.05
C ASN A 112 -10.06 -23.78 3.22
N ASP A 113 -10.24 -22.87 2.26
CA ASP A 113 -11.36 -22.89 1.31
C ASP A 113 -11.44 -24.25 0.59
N TRP A 114 -10.28 -24.76 0.17
CA TRP A 114 -10.17 -26.05 -0.51
C TRP A 114 -10.52 -27.22 0.43
N ILE A 115 -10.01 -27.26 1.66
CA ILE A 115 -10.35 -28.31 2.63
C ILE A 115 -11.86 -28.28 2.94
N MET A 116 -12.41 -27.09 3.19
CA MET A 116 -13.83 -26.91 3.54
C MET A 116 -14.79 -27.29 2.41
N SER A 117 -14.42 -27.06 1.15
CA SER A 117 -15.25 -27.43 -0.01
C SER A 117 -15.28 -28.94 -0.29
N HIS A 118 -14.40 -29.70 0.36
CA HIS A 118 -14.15 -31.10 0.06
C HIS A 118 -14.29 -32.04 1.28
N SER A 119 -14.46 -31.49 2.48
CA SER A 119 -14.76 -32.27 3.68
C SER A 119 -16.27 -32.50 3.82
N ASN A 120 -16.67 -33.74 4.07
CA ASN A 120 -18.09 -34.13 4.22
C ASN A 120 -18.66 -33.83 5.63
N LEU A 121 -17.94 -33.10 6.49
CA LEU A 121 -18.28 -32.99 7.91
C LEU A 121 -18.43 -31.54 8.37
N SER A 122 -19.62 -31.29 8.92
CA SER A 122 -19.94 -30.21 9.84
C SER A 122 -18.98 -30.23 11.06
N TYR A 123 -18.24 -29.14 11.25
CA TYR A 123 -17.68 -28.63 12.51
C TYR A 123 -16.67 -29.45 13.35
N HIS A 124 -16.35 -30.71 13.02
CA HIS A 124 -15.38 -31.52 13.80
C HIS A 124 -14.16 -31.95 12.99
N LEU A 125 -13.53 -31.01 12.30
CA LEU A 125 -12.18 -31.24 11.79
C LEU A 125 -11.22 -31.36 12.99
N SER A 126 -10.45 -32.44 13.04
CA SER A 126 -9.27 -32.52 13.89
C SER A 126 -8.35 -31.35 13.51
N TYR A 127 -8.39 -30.32 14.34
CA TYR A 127 -7.57 -29.13 14.24
C TYR A 127 -6.08 -29.46 13.99
N GLN A 128 -5.59 -30.53 14.64
CA GLN A 128 -4.21 -30.98 14.50
C GLN A 128 -3.91 -31.50 13.09
N ASN A 129 -4.85 -32.21 12.46
CA ASN A 129 -4.61 -32.77 11.13
C ASN A 129 -4.59 -31.68 10.05
N VAL A 130 -5.44 -30.65 10.17
CA VAL A 130 -5.41 -29.46 9.28
C VAL A 130 -4.08 -28.74 9.42
N LYS A 131 -3.62 -28.55 10.67
CA LYS A 131 -2.30 -28.00 10.98
C LYS A 131 -1.17 -28.79 10.31
N ASP A 132 -1.18 -30.11 10.42
CA ASP A 132 -0.12 -30.95 9.88
C ASP A 132 -0.13 -30.94 8.34
N PHE A 133 -1.33 -30.99 7.73
CA PHE A 133 -1.49 -30.85 6.27
C PHE A 133 -0.87 -29.54 5.76
N GLY A 134 -1.23 -28.41 6.37
CA GLY A 134 -0.72 -27.12 5.90
C GLY A 134 0.78 -26.97 6.10
N SER A 135 1.33 -27.51 7.20
CA SER A 135 2.77 -27.52 7.45
C SER A 135 3.52 -28.25 6.32
N ILE A 136 3.06 -29.46 5.97
CA ILE A 136 3.65 -30.28 4.91
C ILE A 136 3.47 -29.61 3.55
N PHE A 137 2.31 -29.01 3.29
CA PHE A 137 2.03 -28.31 2.04
C PHE A 137 2.96 -27.11 1.85
N HIS A 138 3.12 -26.25 2.87
CA HIS A 138 4.04 -25.13 2.83
C HIS A 138 5.49 -25.56 2.63
N GLN A 139 5.94 -26.58 3.36
CA GLN A 139 7.29 -27.10 3.20
C GLN A 139 7.52 -27.62 1.78
N SER A 140 6.58 -28.41 1.27
CA SER A 140 6.66 -29.01 -0.07
C SER A 140 6.65 -27.94 -1.16
N ILE A 141 5.71 -26.99 -1.13
CA ILE A 141 5.64 -25.95 -2.16
C ILE A 141 6.91 -25.09 -2.16
N LEU A 142 7.43 -24.71 -0.99
CA LEU A 142 8.63 -23.89 -0.87
C LEU A 142 9.88 -24.64 -1.36
N ASN A 143 10.00 -25.95 -1.09
CA ASN A 143 11.08 -26.78 -1.62
C ASN A 143 11.12 -26.80 -3.16
N HIS A 144 9.96 -26.75 -3.80
CA HIS A 144 9.85 -26.77 -5.27
C HIS A 144 9.79 -25.37 -5.89
N SER A 145 9.75 -24.30 -5.07
CA SER A 145 9.64 -22.91 -5.52
C SER A 145 11.00 -22.22 -5.50
N ILE A 146 11.72 -22.29 -6.63
CA ILE A 146 13.09 -21.76 -6.76
C ILE A 146 13.17 -20.30 -7.27
N ASN A 147 12.02 -19.68 -7.57
CA ASN A 147 11.93 -18.38 -8.25
C ASN A 147 11.10 -17.34 -7.47
N ILE A 148 10.97 -17.50 -6.15
CA ILE A 148 10.21 -16.56 -5.33
C ILE A 148 10.95 -15.22 -5.31
N GLU A 149 10.27 -14.18 -5.82
CA GLU A 149 10.75 -12.80 -5.85
C GLU A 149 10.12 -11.96 -4.73
N ASN A 150 8.93 -12.34 -4.26
CA ASN A 150 8.17 -11.64 -3.23
C ASN A 150 7.68 -12.63 -2.19
N PHE A 151 8.09 -12.43 -0.94
CA PHE A 151 7.70 -13.28 0.17
C PHE A 151 7.00 -12.46 1.25
N SER A 152 5.81 -12.88 1.67
CA SER A 152 5.02 -12.23 2.69
C SER A 152 4.56 -13.24 3.72
N ILE A 153 4.86 -12.95 4.99
CA ILE A 153 4.53 -13.78 6.13
C ILE A 153 3.88 -12.94 7.22
N ASP A 154 2.82 -13.50 7.79
CA ASP A 154 2.12 -12.95 8.94
C ASP A 154 2.04 -14.01 10.03
N PHE A 155 2.78 -13.80 11.13
CA PHE A 155 2.82 -14.75 12.23
C PHE A 155 1.49 -14.80 12.99
N SER A 156 0.65 -13.77 12.92
CA SER A 156 -0.73 -13.84 13.41
C SER A 156 -1.59 -14.80 12.60
N ALA A 157 -1.34 -14.92 11.29
CA ALA A 157 -2.02 -15.89 10.45
C ALA A 157 -1.53 -17.32 10.76
N ILE A 158 -0.23 -17.50 11.02
CA ILE A 158 0.31 -18.77 11.50
C ILE A 158 -0.35 -19.17 12.81
N PHE A 159 -0.46 -18.26 13.77
CA PHE A 159 -1.18 -18.49 15.02
C PHE A 159 -2.66 -18.78 14.78
N ARG A 160 -3.37 -18.00 13.95
CA ARG A 160 -4.81 -18.14 13.71
C ARG A 160 -5.18 -19.45 13.01
N PHE A 161 -4.32 -19.93 12.11
CA PHE A 161 -4.53 -21.19 11.39
C PHE A 161 -3.73 -22.35 11.98
N TYR A 162 -2.94 -22.06 13.01
CA TYR A 162 -2.16 -22.97 13.83
C TYR A 162 -1.20 -23.89 13.09
N PHE A 163 -0.77 -23.57 11.87
CA PHE A 163 0.20 -24.38 11.13
C PHE A 163 1.54 -24.49 11.86
N THR A 164 2.18 -25.66 11.80
CA THR A 164 3.56 -25.81 12.30
C THR A 164 4.49 -25.14 11.30
N PHE A 165 5.23 -24.15 11.76
CA PHE A 165 6.03 -23.31 10.89
C PHE A 165 7.40 -23.95 10.63
N LYS A 166 7.47 -24.92 9.71
CA LYS A 166 8.75 -25.46 9.24
C LYS A 166 9.02 -24.97 7.82
N ILE A 167 9.46 -23.73 7.71
CA ILE A 167 9.94 -23.22 6.42
C ILE A 167 11.31 -23.84 6.14
N PRO A 168 11.47 -24.59 5.03
CA PRO A 168 12.80 -25.05 4.62
C PRO A 168 13.67 -23.83 4.32
N THR A 169 15.00 -23.98 4.33
CA THR A 169 15.92 -22.93 3.87
C THR A 169 15.61 -22.62 2.41
N ILE A 170 14.72 -21.64 2.18
CA ILE A 170 14.37 -21.15 0.86
C ILE A 170 15.65 -20.57 0.28
N SER A 171 15.93 -20.84 -1.00
CA SER A 171 16.94 -20.04 -1.70
C SER A 171 16.42 -18.61 -1.83
N PHE A 172 16.90 -17.74 -0.94
CA PHE A 172 16.58 -16.31 -0.95
C PHE A 172 17.35 -15.53 -2.03
N GLU A 173 18.06 -16.22 -2.93
CA GLU A 173 18.90 -15.60 -3.96
C GLU A 173 18.12 -14.66 -4.89
N LYS A 174 16.87 -15.00 -5.20
CA LYS A 174 15.98 -14.22 -6.06
C LYS A 174 15.00 -13.33 -5.30
N LEU A 175 15.01 -13.40 -3.96
CA LEU A 175 14.08 -12.66 -3.14
C LEU A 175 14.40 -11.16 -3.24
N ASN A 176 13.43 -10.41 -3.69
CA ASN A 176 13.54 -8.98 -3.98
C ASN A 176 12.70 -8.13 -3.04
N SER A 177 11.56 -8.67 -2.58
CA SER A 177 10.65 -8.01 -1.65
C SER A 177 10.28 -8.95 -0.52
N LEU A 178 10.37 -8.45 0.71
CA LEU A 178 10.04 -9.18 1.92
C LEU A 178 9.06 -8.39 2.78
N THR A 179 7.96 -9.02 3.16
CA THR A 179 6.98 -8.47 4.11
C THR A 179 6.87 -9.41 5.30
N ILE A 180 7.17 -8.91 6.49
CA ILE A 180 7.12 -9.68 7.74
C ILE A 180 6.22 -8.95 8.73
N ASP A 181 5.20 -9.65 9.21
CA ASP A 181 4.41 -9.22 10.35
C ASP A 181 4.77 -10.06 11.58
N LEU A 182 5.47 -9.41 12.52
CA LEU A 182 6.03 -9.96 13.74
C LEU A 182 5.01 -10.08 14.88
N ARG A 183 3.74 -9.71 14.65
CA ARG A 183 2.68 -9.92 15.65
C ARG A 183 2.58 -11.41 15.98
N TYR A 184 2.60 -11.73 17.26
CA TYR A 184 2.53 -13.10 17.79
C TYR A 184 3.72 -14.01 17.48
N LEU A 185 4.87 -13.46 17.09
CA LEU A 185 6.11 -14.25 17.00
C LEU A 185 6.48 -14.78 18.39
N THR A 186 6.36 -16.08 18.60
CA THR A 186 6.50 -16.72 19.92
C THR A 186 7.25 -18.05 19.87
N HIS A 187 7.32 -18.70 18.71
CA HIS A 187 7.88 -20.06 18.59
C HIS A 187 9.32 -20.06 18.08
N ASP A 188 10.12 -21.03 18.53
CA ASP A 188 11.54 -21.16 18.16
C ASP A 188 11.75 -21.32 16.65
N ASP A 189 10.88 -22.08 15.97
CA ASP A 189 10.96 -22.24 14.51
C ASP A 189 10.77 -20.89 13.77
N GLU A 190 9.98 -19.97 14.33
CA GLU A 190 9.75 -18.64 13.77
C GLU A 190 10.98 -17.74 13.96
N LYS A 191 11.64 -17.84 15.12
CA LYS A 191 12.93 -17.18 15.41
C LYS A 191 14.05 -17.75 14.51
N GLU A 192 14.04 -19.05 14.24
CA GLU A 192 14.97 -19.71 13.33
C GLU A 192 14.80 -19.18 11.90
N PHE A 193 13.56 -19.03 11.42
CA PHE A 193 13.31 -18.42 10.11
C PHE A 193 13.85 -16.99 10.01
N LEU A 194 13.61 -16.13 11.02
CA LEU A 194 14.17 -14.78 11.00
C LEU A 194 15.70 -14.81 10.99
N SER A 195 16.31 -15.76 11.69
CA SER A 195 17.76 -15.97 11.64
C SER A 195 18.23 -16.38 10.25
N ASN A 196 17.55 -17.34 9.61
CA ASN A 196 17.85 -17.76 8.24
C ASN A 196 17.68 -16.62 7.23
N VAL A 197 16.65 -15.78 7.38
CA VAL A 197 16.48 -14.57 6.55
C VAL A 197 17.64 -13.61 6.78
N ALA A 198 18.02 -13.35 8.04
CA ALA A 198 19.14 -12.46 8.36
C ALA A 198 20.46 -12.93 7.74
N ASP A 199 20.70 -14.24 7.72
CA ASP A 199 21.96 -14.85 7.29
C ASP A 199 22.06 -15.06 5.77
N HIS A 200 20.92 -15.18 5.06
CA HIS A 200 20.91 -15.62 3.66
C HIS A 200 20.18 -14.68 2.70
N CYS A 201 19.33 -13.77 3.18
CA CYS A 201 18.64 -12.80 2.34
C CYS A 201 19.47 -11.52 2.24
N LEU A 202 20.11 -11.24 1.10
CA LEU A 202 21.06 -10.13 0.95
C LEU A 202 20.73 -9.15 -0.19
N ASN A 203 19.67 -9.43 -0.95
CA ASN A 203 19.36 -8.75 -2.22
C ASN A 203 17.99 -8.05 -2.23
N LEU A 204 17.46 -7.65 -1.07
CA LEU A 204 16.16 -6.98 -1.00
C LEU A 204 16.22 -5.58 -1.63
N ASN A 205 15.24 -5.25 -2.47
CA ASN A 205 14.93 -3.88 -2.88
C ASN A 205 13.79 -3.28 -2.05
N GLU A 206 12.92 -4.11 -1.46
CA GLU A 206 11.80 -3.66 -0.62
C GLU A 206 11.69 -4.52 0.65
N LEU A 207 11.52 -3.86 1.79
CA LEU A 207 11.31 -4.50 3.08
C LEU A 207 10.15 -3.84 3.82
N LYS A 208 9.19 -4.64 4.26
CA LYS A 208 8.06 -4.21 5.09
C LYS A 208 8.06 -4.99 6.39
N ILE A 209 8.09 -4.28 7.51
CA ILE A 209 8.09 -4.86 8.85
C ILE A 209 6.92 -4.28 9.62
N SER A 210 6.05 -5.13 10.13
CA SER A 210 5.02 -4.75 11.10
C SER A 210 5.22 -5.47 12.43
N SER A 211 4.97 -4.77 13.54
CA SER A 211 4.94 -5.31 14.89
C SER A 211 3.96 -4.51 15.72
N GLN A 212 2.80 -5.08 16.04
CA GLN A 212 1.93 -4.49 17.06
C GLN A 212 2.03 -5.37 18.31
N MET A 213 2.76 -4.92 19.32
CA MET A 213 2.55 -5.46 20.65
C MET A 213 1.16 -5.03 21.10
N ILE A 214 0.32 -6.00 21.49
CA ILE A 214 -0.94 -5.70 22.16
C ILE A 214 -0.57 -5.31 23.58
N PRO A 215 -0.78 -4.06 24.02
CA PRO A 215 -0.39 -3.64 25.37
C PRO A 215 -1.16 -4.38 26.48
N ASN A 216 -2.23 -5.11 26.14
CA ASN A 216 -3.24 -5.61 27.06
C ASN A 216 -3.42 -7.13 27.09
N ILE A 217 -2.53 -7.93 26.51
CA ILE A 217 -2.56 -9.37 26.77
C ILE A 217 -1.69 -9.66 27.99
N SER A 218 -2.31 -9.55 29.16
CA SER A 218 -1.82 -10.13 30.40
C SER A 218 -1.92 -11.66 30.31
N TYR A 219 -1.11 -12.30 29.48
CA TYR A 219 -0.74 -13.69 29.76
C TYR A 219 0.43 -13.63 30.73
N THR A 220 0.11 -13.95 31.98
CA THR A 220 1.06 -14.32 33.01
C THR A 220 1.88 -15.51 32.54
N SER A 221 2.94 -15.24 31.80
CA SER A 221 4.07 -16.15 31.63
C SER A 221 5.30 -15.29 31.37
N THR A 222 6.21 -15.36 32.33
CA THR A 222 7.54 -14.77 32.34
C THR A 222 8.26 -14.86 31.00
N ASP A 223 8.73 -13.69 30.56
CA ASP A 223 10.03 -13.45 29.95
C ASP A 223 10.44 -14.27 28.72
N GLU A 224 10.06 -13.76 27.55
CA GLU A 224 11.06 -13.33 26.57
C GLU A 224 10.43 -12.22 25.73
N THR A 225 10.83 -10.98 25.96
CA THR A 225 10.52 -9.90 25.03
C THR A 225 11.19 -10.25 23.70
N PHE A 226 10.40 -10.36 22.63
CA PHE A 226 10.95 -10.61 21.31
C PHE A 226 11.99 -9.53 20.99
N SER A 227 13.24 -9.95 20.81
CA SER A 227 14.34 -9.06 20.46
C SER A 227 14.30 -8.75 18.97
N MET A 228 14.28 -7.45 18.65
CA MET A 228 14.34 -6.95 17.28
C MET A 228 15.74 -7.06 16.65
N GLU A 229 16.75 -7.60 17.36
CA GLU A 229 18.13 -7.77 16.88
C GLU A 229 18.21 -8.43 15.51
N LYS A 230 17.41 -9.47 15.26
CA LYS A 230 17.38 -10.15 13.95
C LYS A 230 16.83 -9.25 12.85
N VAL A 231 15.87 -8.38 13.15
CA VAL A 231 15.36 -7.40 12.20
C VAL A 231 16.42 -6.35 11.87
N TYR A 232 17.16 -5.87 12.88
CA TYR A 232 18.28 -4.95 12.66
C TYR A 232 19.36 -5.58 11.80
N THR A 233 19.67 -6.85 12.05
CA THR A 233 20.63 -7.64 11.25
C THR A 233 20.14 -7.79 9.80
N ILE A 234 18.84 -8.10 9.61
CA ILE A 234 18.24 -8.18 8.27
C ILE A 234 18.46 -6.89 7.51
N ILE A 235 18.27 -5.72 8.13
CA ILE A 235 18.46 -4.42 7.50
C ILE A 235 19.94 -4.14 7.22
N GLN A 236 20.81 -4.34 8.21
CA GLN A 236 22.26 -4.08 8.13
C GLN A 236 22.95 -4.87 7.01
N ASN A 237 22.48 -6.08 6.75
CA ASN A 237 23.06 -6.95 5.74
C ASN A 237 22.67 -6.57 4.30
N GLN A 238 21.78 -5.60 4.11
CA GLN A 238 21.31 -5.19 2.78
C GLN A 238 22.12 -4.00 2.25
N ARG A 239 22.20 -3.92 0.93
CA ARG A 239 22.80 -2.77 0.23
C ARG A 239 21.89 -2.14 -0.81
N ASN A 240 20.83 -2.85 -1.21
CA ASN A 240 20.00 -2.49 -2.36
C ASN A 240 18.58 -2.05 -1.99
N ILE A 241 18.22 -2.03 -0.70
CA ILE A 241 16.86 -1.63 -0.29
C ILE A 241 16.61 -0.20 -0.75
N LYS A 242 15.56 -0.03 -1.55
CA LYS A 242 15.05 1.26 -2.02
C LYS A 242 13.82 1.70 -1.25
N LYS A 243 13.04 0.75 -0.73
CA LYS A 243 11.77 1.01 -0.03
C LYS A 243 11.74 0.28 1.31
N LEU A 244 11.54 1.03 2.38
CA LEU A 244 11.40 0.51 3.73
C LEU A 244 10.07 0.96 4.33
N TYR A 245 9.29 0.01 4.83
CA TYR A 245 8.06 0.28 5.58
C TYR A 245 8.20 -0.32 6.97
N ILE A 246 7.95 0.50 7.99
CA ILE A 246 8.04 0.15 9.40
C ILE A 246 6.71 0.50 10.05
N SER A 247 5.98 -0.50 10.54
CA SER A 247 4.76 -0.33 11.31
C SER A 247 4.89 -0.95 12.68
N GLN A 248 5.46 -0.21 13.63
CA GLN A 248 5.81 -0.76 14.94
C GLN A 248 5.32 0.10 16.09
N TYR A 249 4.79 -0.50 17.17
CA TYR A 249 4.35 0.28 18.34
C TYR A 249 5.45 1.17 18.92
N LYS A 250 6.69 0.68 19.02
CA LYS A 250 7.84 1.44 19.52
C LYS A 250 9.09 1.13 18.70
N VAL A 251 9.79 2.20 18.32
CA VAL A 251 11.10 2.16 17.65
C VAL A 251 12.19 2.53 18.65
N ASP A 252 13.38 1.92 18.52
CA ASP A 252 14.58 2.24 19.31
C ASP A 252 15.70 2.79 18.41
N ASP A 253 16.82 3.22 19.00
CA ASP A 253 17.96 3.73 18.22
C ASP A 253 18.62 2.68 17.31
N ASN A 254 18.49 1.39 17.63
CA ASN A 254 19.13 0.33 16.87
C ASN A 254 18.54 0.20 15.46
N ILE A 255 17.24 0.47 15.28
CA ILE A 255 16.67 0.50 13.93
C ILE A 255 17.31 1.64 13.13
N PHE A 256 17.53 2.83 13.69
CA PHE A 256 18.16 3.93 12.96
C PHE A 256 19.65 3.70 12.71
N LEU A 257 20.36 3.10 13.66
CA LEU A 257 21.73 2.63 13.45
C LEU A 257 21.81 1.63 12.28
N SER A 258 20.82 0.74 12.15
CA SER A 258 20.78 -0.23 11.05
C SER A 258 20.64 0.43 9.67
N LEU A 259 20.00 1.60 9.59
CA LEU A 259 19.77 2.34 8.35
C LEU A 259 21.06 2.91 7.74
N GLU A 260 22.16 3.01 8.50
CA GLU A 260 23.46 3.48 7.99
C GLU A 260 23.95 2.63 6.80
N SER A 261 23.66 1.33 6.83
CA SER A 261 23.94 0.40 5.71
C SER A 261 23.22 0.76 4.40
N LEU A 262 22.11 1.49 4.50
CA LEU A 262 21.20 1.83 3.40
C LEU A 262 21.34 3.27 2.90
N LYS A 263 22.28 4.06 3.43
CA LYS A 263 22.35 5.51 3.20
C LYS A 263 22.40 5.96 1.73
N PHE A 264 22.94 5.12 0.84
CA PHE A 264 23.05 5.41 -0.60
C PHE A 264 22.03 4.68 -1.48
N SER A 265 21.15 3.86 -0.91
CA SER A 265 20.18 3.05 -1.65
C SER A 265 18.74 3.34 -1.28
N LEU A 266 18.48 3.76 -0.04
CA LEU A 266 17.13 3.98 0.46
C LEU A 266 16.52 5.25 -0.13
N ILE A 267 15.44 5.07 -0.91
CA ILE A 267 14.73 6.14 -1.63
C ILE A 267 13.45 6.54 -0.89
N SER A 268 12.81 5.59 -0.20
CA SER A 268 11.49 5.74 0.39
C SER A 268 11.43 5.10 1.77
N ILE A 269 10.95 5.84 2.76
CA ILE A 269 10.67 5.32 4.10
C ILE A 269 9.25 5.66 4.52
N GLU A 270 8.57 4.67 5.10
CA GLU A 270 7.25 4.81 5.66
C GLU A 270 7.22 4.34 7.10
N PHE A 271 6.76 5.20 8.00
CA PHE A 271 6.47 4.88 9.38
C PHE A 271 4.95 4.92 9.59
N THR A 272 4.41 3.88 10.22
CA THR A 272 2.97 3.79 10.50
C THR A 272 2.73 3.28 11.93
N ASN A 273 1.87 3.94 12.70
CA ASN A 273 1.59 3.58 14.09
C ASN A 273 2.87 3.50 14.97
N THR A 274 3.84 4.40 14.75
CA THR A 274 5.18 4.33 15.37
C THR A 274 5.45 5.35 16.46
N GLU A 275 5.95 4.88 17.61
CA GLU A 275 6.44 5.70 18.71
C GLU A 275 7.93 6.02 18.58
N PHE A 276 8.26 7.32 18.56
CA PHE A 276 9.62 7.86 18.44
C PHE A 276 10.21 8.31 19.79
N SER A 277 9.64 7.86 20.91
CA SER A 277 10.11 8.22 22.25
C SER A 277 11.55 7.75 22.49
N ASN A 278 12.43 8.69 22.86
CA ASN A 278 13.84 8.44 23.19
C ASN A 278 14.74 7.96 22.03
N ILE A 279 14.49 8.40 20.80
CA ILE A 279 15.39 8.11 19.68
C ILE A 279 16.09 9.36 19.12
N SER A 280 17.29 9.19 18.55
CA SER A 280 18.01 10.26 17.83
C SER A 280 17.87 10.13 16.32
N PHE A 281 17.52 11.22 15.64
CA PHE A 281 17.44 11.31 14.17
C PHE A 281 18.81 11.57 13.49
N ASP A 282 19.93 11.53 14.21
CA ASP A 282 21.26 11.79 13.65
C ASP A 282 21.64 10.78 12.54
N HIS A 283 21.42 9.49 12.79
CA HIS A 283 21.70 8.44 11.78
C HIS A 283 20.72 8.51 10.61
N PHE A 284 19.46 8.84 10.89
CA PHE A 284 18.45 9.05 9.86
C PHE A 284 18.83 10.22 8.94
N SER A 285 19.43 11.27 9.49
CA SER A 285 19.86 12.45 8.73
C SER A 285 20.95 12.12 7.70
N ASN A 286 21.65 10.97 7.80
CA ASN A 286 22.68 10.59 6.84
C ASN A 286 22.17 9.86 5.59
N LEU A 287 20.85 9.70 5.40
CA LEU A 287 20.25 8.95 4.29
C LEU A 287 20.27 9.68 2.94
N HIS A 288 21.44 9.86 2.33
CA HIS A 288 21.70 10.66 1.12
C HIS A 288 20.74 10.47 -0.07
N SER A 289 20.14 9.29 -0.24
CA SER A 289 19.28 8.97 -1.39
C SER A 289 17.78 9.14 -1.13
N LEU A 290 17.38 9.52 0.09
CA LEU A 290 15.97 9.58 0.49
C LEU A 290 15.22 10.66 -0.30
N LYS A 291 14.06 10.30 -0.86
CA LYS A 291 13.20 11.18 -1.66
C LYS A 291 11.74 11.19 -1.20
N TYR A 292 11.28 10.14 -0.52
CA TYR A 292 9.93 10.03 0.00
C TYR A 292 9.95 9.64 1.48
N LEU A 293 9.17 10.36 2.29
CA LEU A 293 9.04 10.12 3.72
C LEU A 293 7.56 10.22 4.13
N ASN A 294 7.08 9.19 4.82
CA ASN A 294 5.72 9.15 5.34
C ASN A 294 5.73 8.89 6.86
N PHE A 295 5.02 9.72 7.60
CA PHE A 295 4.65 9.49 8.99
C PHE A 295 3.14 9.43 9.09
N MET A 296 2.61 8.25 9.44
CA MET A 296 1.18 8.01 9.58
C MET A 296 0.86 7.47 10.98
N SER A 297 -0.01 8.15 11.71
CA SER A 297 -0.42 7.75 13.06
C SER A 297 0.79 7.56 14.01
N CYS A 298 1.85 8.32 13.79
CA CYS A 298 3.07 8.28 14.60
C CYS A 298 2.88 9.08 15.88
N LYS A 299 3.61 8.74 16.95
CA LYS A 299 3.50 9.41 18.25
C LYS A 299 4.86 9.68 18.88
N ASP A 300 4.94 10.73 19.68
CA ASP A 300 6.14 11.08 20.45
C ASP A 300 5.73 11.81 21.72
N VAL A 301 6.07 11.23 22.88
CA VAL A 301 5.63 11.73 24.20
C VAL A 301 6.50 12.89 24.68
N GLU A 302 7.79 12.92 24.34
CA GLU A 302 8.74 13.97 24.73
C GLU A 302 9.62 14.36 23.51
N PRO A 303 9.06 15.11 22.56
CA PRO A 303 9.70 15.37 21.27
C PRO A 303 10.81 16.42 21.32
N PHE A 304 11.13 16.97 22.50
CA PHE A 304 11.97 18.17 22.61
C PHE A 304 13.34 17.98 21.94
N ASP A 305 13.64 18.92 21.04
CA ASP A 305 14.86 19.13 20.25
C ASP A 305 15.37 17.99 19.34
N ARG A 306 14.83 16.77 19.43
CA ARG A 306 15.36 15.64 18.62
C ARG A 306 15.18 15.84 17.11
N TYR A 307 14.09 16.48 16.69
CA TYR A 307 13.84 16.82 15.29
C TYR A 307 14.70 17.98 14.78
N GLU A 308 15.37 18.74 15.66
CA GLU A 308 16.33 19.78 15.25
C GLU A 308 17.59 19.18 14.61
N SER A 309 17.88 17.89 14.82
CA SER A 309 18.95 17.17 14.11
C SER A 309 18.71 17.11 12.60
N LEU A 310 17.45 17.18 12.15
CA LEU A 310 17.09 17.16 10.72
C LEU A 310 17.65 18.33 9.93
N LYS A 311 18.12 19.40 10.59
CA LYS A 311 18.87 20.49 9.93
C LYS A 311 20.16 20.01 9.27
N PHE A 312 20.66 18.85 9.68
CA PHE A 312 21.85 18.20 9.12
C PHE A 312 21.49 17.09 8.13
N ALA A 313 20.22 16.98 7.70
CA ALA A 313 19.81 15.99 6.72
C ALA A 313 20.64 16.13 5.43
N SER A 314 21.22 15.01 5.00
CA SER A 314 22.10 14.91 3.84
C SER A 314 21.34 14.67 2.53
N PHE A 315 20.00 14.63 2.60
CA PHE A 315 19.10 14.32 1.52
C PHE A 315 18.15 15.47 1.19
N GLU A 316 17.67 15.45 -0.04
CA GLU A 316 16.69 16.40 -0.57
C GLU A 316 15.38 15.67 -0.84
N LEU A 317 14.39 15.90 0.01
CA LEU A 317 13.11 15.22 -0.02
C LEU A 317 12.21 15.79 -1.12
N LYS A 318 11.58 14.92 -1.93
CA LYS A 318 10.61 15.32 -2.95
C LYS A 318 9.18 15.24 -2.46
N GLU A 319 8.89 14.30 -1.58
CA GLU A 319 7.55 14.08 -1.04
C GLU A 319 7.58 13.76 0.45
N LEU A 320 6.69 14.43 1.19
CA LEU A 320 6.52 14.31 2.63
C LEU A 320 5.04 14.13 2.92
N ARG A 321 4.71 13.12 3.72
CA ARG A 321 3.35 12.88 4.19
C ARG A 321 3.32 12.85 5.71
N LEU A 322 2.46 13.69 6.28
CA LEU A 322 2.21 13.81 7.71
C LEU A 322 0.71 13.56 7.92
N VAL A 323 0.37 12.37 8.43
CA VAL A 323 -1.01 11.88 8.44
C VAL A 323 -1.39 11.44 9.85
N GLU A 324 -2.35 12.15 10.46
CA GLU A 324 -2.94 11.78 11.76
C GLU A 324 -1.92 11.52 12.89
N ASN A 325 -0.87 12.35 12.99
CA ASN A 325 0.18 12.15 13.99
C ASN A 325 -0.22 12.66 15.39
N TYR A 326 0.29 11.99 16.42
CA TYR A 326 0.03 12.24 17.84
C TYR A 326 1.31 12.65 18.58
N TRP A 327 1.89 13.78 18.17
CA TRP A 327 3.03 14.43 18.83
C TRP A 327 2.74 15.90 19.09
N ASN A 328 3.67 16.61 19.74
CA ASN A 328 3.52 18.03 20.02
C ASN A 328 3.34 18.83 18.70
N LYS A 329 2.42 19.80 18.70
CA LYS A 329 2.13 20.69 17.55
C LYS A 329 3.32 21.44 16.96
N ASN A 330 4.45 21.50 17.67
CA ASN A 330 5.69 22.12 17.22
C ASN A 330 6.57 21.17 16.37
N VAL A 331 6.32 19.86 16.38
CA VAL A 331 7.15 18.86 15.65
C VAL A 331 7.05 19.05 14.14
N GLU A 332 5.84 19.06 13.59
CA GLU A 332 5.64 19.20 12.13
C GLU A 332 6.21 20.52 11.59
N PRO A 333 6.03 21.69 12.25
CA PRO A 333 6.73 22.91 11.87
C PRO A 333 8.26 22.74 11.79
N ILE A 334 8.90 22.04 12.73
CA ILE A 334 10.35 21.80 12.73
C ILE A 334 10.75 20.90 11.55
N ILE A 335 9.99 19.84 11.28
CA ILE A 335 10.23 18.95 10.13
C ILE A 335 10.15 19.75 8.82
N ILE A 336 9.11 20.57 8.64
CA ILE A 336 8.94 21.40 7.44
C ILE A 336 10.07 22.43 7.30
N LYS A 337 10.45 23.08 8.41
CA LYS A 337 11.55 24.05 8.42
C LYS A 337 12.85 23.46 7.88
N HIS A 338 13.17 22.23 8.25
CA HIS A 338 14.46 21.60 7.91
C HIS A 338 14.42 20.80 6.61
N LEU A 339 13.27 20.21 6.25
CA LEU A 339 13.14 19.34 5.07
C LEU A 339 12.36 19.96 3.90
N GLY A 340 11.78 21.16 4.06
CA GLY A 340 10.85 21.75 3.09
C GLY A 340 11.46 22.27 1.79
N THR A 341 12.74 22.67 1.78
CA THR A 341 13.36 23.42 0.67
C THR A 341 13.24 22.74 -0.70
N SER A 342 13.39 21.42 -0.75
CA SER A 342 13.37 20.61 -1.98
C SER A 342 12.01 19.95 -2.25
N LEU A 343 11.05 20.15 -1.35
CA LEU A 343 9.78 19.45 -1.35
C LEU A 343 8.90 19.87 -2.52
N GLN A 344 8.38 18.89 -3.27
CA GLN A 344 7.49 19.09 -4.40
C GLN A 344 6.04 18.69 -4.07
N HIS A 345 5.87 17.71 -3.18
CA HIS A 345 4.58 17.18 -2.76
C HIS A 345 4.52 17.12 -1.24
N LEU A 346 3.48 17.74 -0.66
CA LEU A 346 3.26 17.74 0.77
C LEU A 346 1.82 17.30 1.07
N THR A 347 1.66 16.26 1.88
CA THR A 347 0.35 15.86 2.44
C THR A 347 0.32 16.16 3.92
N ILE A 348 -0.71 16.89 4.37
CA ILE A 348 -0.96 17.18 5.79
C ILE A 348 -2.40 16.82 6.13
N PHE A 349 -2.58 15.70 6.82
CA PHE A 349 -3.86 15.24 7.38
C PHE A 349 -3.80 15.25 8.91
N ASP A 350 -3.20 16.28 9.49
CA ASP A 350 -3.06 16.37 10.94
C ASP A 350 -4.22 17.17 11.57
N ASN A 351 -4.56 16.78 12.79
CA ASN A 351 -5.49 17.46 13.67
C ASN A 351 -4.90 18.76 14.27
N ASN A 352 -3.59 19.02 14.07
CA ASN A 352 -2.88 20.15 14.65
C ASN A 352 -2.37 21.16 13.61
N MET A 353 -3.21 21.56 12.66
CA MET A 353 -2.88 22.68 11.77
C MET A 353 -2.69 23.96 12.59
N THR A 354 -1.46 24.50 12.62
CA THR A 354 -1.10 25.68 13.41
C THR A 354 -0.51 26.78 12.53
N ILE A 355 -0.52 28.03 13.02
CA ILE A 355 0.14 29.16 12.35
C ILE A 355 1.61 28.87 12.04
N PRO A 356 2.45 28.37 12.99
CA PRO A 356 3.85 28.08 12.70
C PRO A 356 4.04 27.03 11.60
N LEU A 357 3.14 26.04 11.48
CA LEU A 357 3.21 25.05 10.41
C LEU A 357 3.02 25.72 9.05
N ILE A 358 1.96 26.50 8.90
CA ILE A 358 1.61 27.17 7.64
C ILE A 358 2.64 28.26 7.29
N GLU A 359 3.13 28.99 8.27
CA GLU A 359 4.25 29.92 8.10
C GLU A 359 5.49 29.22 7.58
N ASN A 360 5.85 28.07 8.16
CA ASN A 360 7.01 27.30 7.73
C ASN A 360 6.83 26.73 6.32
N ILE A 361 5.64 26.25 5.95
CA ILE A 361 5.34 25.84 4.58
C ILE A 361 5.54 27.03 3.64
N SER A 362 5.00 28.20 3.99
CA SER A 362 5.09 29.39 3.15
C SER A 362 6.53 29.90 3.00
N THR A 363 7.38 29.71 4.00
CA THR A 363 8.73 30.27 4.03
C THR A 363 9.80 29.30 3.54
N HIS A 364 9.63 28.00 3.77
CA HIS A 364 10.64 26.99 3.51
C HIS A 364 10.30 26.07 2.33
N CYS A 365 9.02 25.85 1.99
CA CYS A 365 8.64 24.97 0.87
C CYS A 365 8.62 25.71 -0.48
N LEU A 366 9.76 26.27 -0.88
CA LEU A 366 9.87 27.13 -2.06
C LEU A 366 9.71 26.38 -3.41
N SER A 367 9.87 25.06 -3.40
CA SER A 367 9.75 24.20 -4.60
C SER A 367 8.40 23.45 -4.67
N LEU A 368 7.46 23.79 -3.79
CA LEU A 368 6.23 23.03 -3.61
C LEU A 368 5.29 23.16 -4.80
N VAL A 369 4.98 22.05 -5.44
CA VAL A 369 4.07 21.97 -6.60
C VAL A 369 2.67 21.62 -6.17
N THR A 370 2.55 20.61 -5.29
CA THR A 370 1.29 20.04 -4.82
C THR A 370 1.19 20.09 -3.31
N LEU A 371 0.13 20.71 -2.80
CA LEU A 371 -0.26 20.61 -1.40
C LEU A 371 -1.56 19.81 -1.30
N GLN A 372 -1.55 18.77 -0.48
CA GLN A 372 -2.71 17.98 -0.14
C GLN A 372 -3.06 18.18 1.33
N MET A 373 -4.33 18.50 1.60
CA MET A 373 -4.79 18.77 2.96
C MET A 373 -6.16 18.14 3.22
N ASN A 374 -6.34 17.65 4.44
CA ASN A 374 -7.64 17.22 4.92
C ASN A 374 -8.35 18.41 5.57
N ILE A 375 -9.65 18.57 5.30
CA ILE A 375 -10.54 19.50 6.00
C ILE A 375 -11.60 18.66 6.70
N SER A 376 -11.44 18.53 8.02
CA SER A 376 -12.28 17.67 8.86
C SER A 376 -12.76 18.34 10.14
N LYS A 377 -13.58 17.62 10.91
CA LYS A 377 -14.12 18.06 12.20
C LYS A 377 -13.05 18.34 13.27
N SER A 378 -11.82 17.84 13.13
CA SER A 378 -10.74 18.16 14.07
C SER A 378 -10.27 19.62 13.98
N PHE A 379 -10.66 20.35 12.94
CA PHE A 379 -10.32 21.76 12.75
C PHE A 379 -11.16 22.76 13.55
N LYS A 380 -12.02 22.31 14.48
CA LYS A 380 -12.89 23.22 15.27
C LYS A 380 -12.14 24.33 16.01
N ASP A 381 -10.89 24.09 16.37
CA ASP A 381 -10.04 25.05 17.07
C ASP A 381 -9.02 25.74 16.15
N LEU A 382 -9.20 25.63 14.82
CA LEU A 382 -8.30 26.23 13.85
C LEU A 382 -8.42 27.75 13.86
N ASP A 383 -7.29 28.43 14.05
CA ASP A 383 -7.21 29.87 13.85
C ASP A 383 -7.35 30.23 12.36
N LEU A 384 -8.46 30.87 11.99
CA LEU A 384 -8.71 31.31 10.60
C LEU A 384 -7.70 32.36 10.10
N SER A 385 -6.83 32.89 10.97
CA SER A 385 -5.70 33.73 10.59
C SER A 385 -4.63 32.99 9.77
N ILE A 386 -4.71 31.65 9.63
CA ILE A 386 -3.79 30.87 8.78
C ILE A 386 -4.05 31.05 7.27
N PHE A 387 -5.27 31.40 6.86
CA PHE A 387 -5.63 31.37 5.44
C PHE A 387 -4.89 32.40 4.56
N PRO A 388 -4.58 33.63 5.02
CA PRO A 388 -3.77 34.58 4.27
C PRO A 388 -2.42 34.04 3.77
N TYR A 389 -1.82 33.06 4.47
CA TYR A 389 -0.56 32.45 4.07
C TYR A 389 -0.68 31.52 2.85
N PHE A 390 -1.90 31.10 2.47
CA PHE A 390 -2.15 30.31 1.25
C PHE A 390 -2.08 31.14 -0.05
N LYS A 391 -1.92 32.46 0.05
CA LYS A 391 -1.56 33.33 -1.08
C LYS A 391 -0.12 33.11 -1.55
N ASN A 392 0.59 32.15 -0.96
CA ASN A 392 1.94 31.81 -1.34
C ASN A 392 2.04 31.47 -2.85
N PRO A 393 2.95 32.11 -3.60
CA PRO A 393 3.02 31.97 -5.05
C PRO A 393 3.51 30.60 -5.56
N MET A 394 4.01 29.69 -4.73
CA MET A 394 4.74 28.53 -5.29
C MET A 394 3.86 27.36 -5.74
N MET A 395 2.70 27.15 -5.11
CA MET A 395 1.86 25.98 -5.38
C MET A 395 1.06 26.12 -6.69
N SER A 396 1.01 25.04 -7.47
CA SER A 396 0.23 24.96 -8.71
C SER A 396 -0.96 24.02 -8.61
N LYS A 397 -0.91 23.04 -7.70
CA LYS A 397 -1.98 22.08 -7.43
C LYS A 397 -2.36 22.08 -5.95
N LEU A 398 -3.67 22.11 -5.69
CA LEU A 398 -4.24 21.92 -4.36
C LEU A 398 -5.16 20.69 -4.37
N ILE A 399 -4.95 19.78 -3.42
CA ILE A 399 -5.82 18.62 -3.19
C ILE A 399 -6.52 18.81 -1.85
N ILE A 400 -7.85 18.78 -1.87
CA ILE A 400 -8.69 18.97 -0.68
C ILE A 400 -9.43 17.67 -0.42
N ASP A 401 -9.13 17.04 0.71
CA ASP A 401 -9.85 15.86 1.18
C ASP A 401 -10.87 16.27 2.25
N ASN A 402 -12.15 16.04 2.01
CA ASN A 402 -13.25 16.49 2.85
C ASN A 402 -13.95 15.31 3.54
N THR A 403 -14.15 15.38 4.86
CA THR A 403 -14.85 14.33 5.62
C THR A 403 -16.36 14.25 5.37
N GLY A 404 -16.95 15.23 4.69
CA GLY A 404 -18.37 15.19 4.28
C GLY A 404 -19.37 15.31 5.44
N THR A 405 -18.95 15.81 6.60
CA THR A 405 -19.77 15.96 7.81
C THR A 405 -20.44 17.33 7.90
N HIS A 406 -21.65 17.42 8.49
CA HIS A 406 -22.30 18.71 8.76
C HIS A 406 -21.50 19.50 9.79
N ASP A 407 -20.77 20.52 9.35
CA ASP A 407 -20.11 21.46 10.25
C ASP A 407 -20.02 22.86 9.62
N TYR A 408 -20.60 23.85 10.30
CA TYR A 408 -20.55 25.25 9.87
C TYR A 408 -19.10 25.77 9.79
N ASP A 409 -18.22 25.26 10.65
CA ASP A 409 -16.83 25.71 10.69
C ASP A 409 -16.05 25.22 9.45
N ILE A 410 -16.31 24.01 8.95
CA ILE A 410 -15.72 23.48 7.70
C ILE A 410 -16.10 24.35 6.51
N SER A 411 -17.37 24.71 6.41
CA SER A 411 -17.89 25.60 5.36
C SER A 411 -17.18 26.96 5.36
N LYS A 412 -16.98 27.56 6.56
CA LYS A 412 -16.26 28.82 6.72
C LYS A 412 -14.79 28.72 6.34
N MET A 413 -14.14 27.62 6.69
CA MET A 413 -12.75 27.35 6.33
C MET A 413 -12.57 27.22 4.82
N LEU A 414 -13.44 26.48 4.14
CA LEU A 414 -13.40 26.32 2.68
C LEU A 414 -13.55 27.66 1.95
N ILE A 415 -14.47 28.51 2.40
CA ILE A 415 -14.60 29.87 1.87
C ILE A 415 -13.29 30.65 2.07
N LYS A 416 -12.73 30.63 3.29
CA LYS A 416 -11.49 31.36 3.59
C LYS A 416 -10.29 30.85 2.79
N LEU A 417 -10.21 29.54 2.57
CA LEU A 417 -9.21 28.93 1.70
C LEU A 417 -9.38 29.39 0.25
N ALA A 418 -10.59 29.29 -0.30
CA ALA A 418 -10.90 29.69 -1.67
C ALA A 418 -10.58 31.18 -1.93
N MET A 419 -10.92 32.06 -0.99
CA MET A 419 -10.65 33.51 -1.09
C MET A 419 -9.17 33.89 -0.94
N ASN A 420 -8.34 33.02 -0.35
CA ASN A 420 -6.91 33.26 -0.15
C ASN A 420 -6.04 32.32 -0.99
N LEU A 421 -6.62 31.65 -1.98
CA LEU A 421 -5.88 30.78 -2.86
C LEU A 421 -4.91 31.60 -3.72
N SER A 422 -3.69 31.11 -3.88
CA SER A 422 -2.71 31.71 -4.77
C SER A 422 -3.18 31.69 -6.23
N ILE A 423 -2.88 32.76 -6.96
CA ILE A 423 -3.20 32.90 -8.39
C ILE A 423 -2.51 31.84 -9.26
N ASN A 424 -1.45 31.22 -8.74
CA ASN A 424 -0.68 30.19 -9.42
C ASN A 424 -1.31 28.79 -9.28
N VAL A 425 -2.29 28.61 -8.39
CA VAL A 425 -3.05 27.35 -8.32
C VAL A 425 -3.95 27.26 -9.54
N LYS A 426 -3.65 26.29 -10.40
CA LYS A 426 -4.36 26.02 -11.66
C LYS A 426 -5.06 24.67 -11.67
N ASP A 427 -4.63 23.74 -10.81
CA ASP A 427 -5.21 22.41 -10.67
C ASP A 427 -5.81 22.25 -9.26
N ILE A 428 -7.07 21.84 -9.19
CA ILE A 428 -7.73 21.49 -7.93
C ILE A 428 -8.29 20.08 -8.02
N THR A 429 -7.91 19.25 -7.06
CA THR A 429 -8.58 17.98 -6.80
C THR A 429 -9.44 18.12 -5.56
N PHE A 430 -10.73 17.80 -5.67
CA PHE A 430 -11.63 17.70 -4.54
C PHE A 430 -11.98 16.23 -4.31
N SER A 431 -11.71 15.75 -3.10
CA SER A 431 -12.05 14.40 -2.67
C SER A 431 -13.01 14.45 -1.50
N THR A 432 -13.83 13.41 -1.36
CA THR A 432 -14.55 13.18 -0.11
C THR A 432 -14.47 11.73 0.30
N HIS A 433 -14.63 11.47 1.60
CA HIS A 433 -14.78 10.12 2.15
C HIS A 433 -16.23 9.63 2.15
N LEU A 434 -17.19 10.52 1.94
CA LEU A 434 -18.62 10.23 1.96
C LEU A 434 -19.35 11.12 0.96
N ASP A 435 -20.04 10.55 -0.01
CA ASP A 435 -21.02 11.31 -0.80
C ASP A 435 -22.16 11.73 0.13
N SER A 436 -22.20 13.01 0.44
CA SER A 436 -23.22 13.59 1.29
C SER A 436 -23.69 14.92 0.76
N TYR A 437 -24.92 15.31 1.11
CA TYR A 437 -25.42 16.67 0.87
C TYR A 437 -24.40 17.74 1.30
N TYR A 438 -23.68 17.52 2.41
CA TYR A 438 -22.67 18.45 2.90
C TYR A 438 -21.41 18.46 2.04
N SER A 439 -20.96 17.31 1.52
CA SER A 439 -19.83 17.29 0.58
C SER A 439 -20.14 18.09 -0.70
N LYS A 440 -21.38 18.01 -1.21
CA LYS A 440 -21.88 18.81 -2.34
C LYS A 440 -21.88 20.31 -2.00
N GLN A 441 -22.44 20.68 -0.86
CA GLN A 441 -22.45 22.08 -0.40
C GLN A 441 -21.04 22.63 -0.19
N HIS A 442 -20.15 21.85 0.42
CA HIS A 442 -18.76 22.24 0.64
C HIS A 442 -18.01 22.49 -0.68
N PHE A 443 -18.17 21.60 -1.65
CA PHE A 443 -17.59 21.78 -2.98
C PHE A 443 -18.14 23.04 -3.67
N LYS A 444 -19.47 23.25 -3.62
CA LYS A 444 -20.14 24.45 -4.12
C LYS A 444 -19.58 25.71 -3.49
N MET A 445 -19.54 25.77 -2.16
CA MET A 445 -19.07 26.94 -1.41
C MET A 445 -17.61 27.27 -1.71
N PHE A 446 -16.77 26.24 -1.90
CA PHE A 446 -15.39 26.43 -2.30
C PHE A 446 -15.31 27.06 -3.70
N LEU A 447 -15.95 26.47 -4.72
CA LEU A 447 -15.85 26.97 -6.10
C LEU A 447 -16.50 28.35 -6.29
N GLU A 448 -17.64 28.62 -5.67
CA GLU A 448 -18.31 29.94 -5.75
C GLU A 448 -17.45 31.09 -5.19
N ASN A 449 -16.54 30.77 -4.27
CA ASN A 449 -15.63 31.75 -3.66
C ASN A 449 -14.19 31.65 -4.20
N CYS A 450 -13.94 30.73 -5.14
CA CYS A 450 -12.63 30.56 -5.75
C CYS A 450 -12.51 31.52 -6.93
N HIS A 451 -11.89 32.67 -6.72
CA HIS A 451 -11.60 33.62 -7.80
C HIS A 451 -10.31 33.29 -8.58
N GLY A 452 -9.73 32.13 -8.31
CA GLY A 452 -8.57 31.62 -9.04
C GLY A 452 -8.94 31.25 -10.48
N ASP A 453 -8.00 31.44 -11.39
CA ASP A 453 -8.16 31.12 -12.80
C ASP A 453 -7.73 29.66 -13.06
N LEU A 454 -8.48 28.73 -12.47
CA LEU A 454 -8.30 27.27 -12.57
C LEU A 454 -8.35 26.78 -14.02
N GLU A 455 -7.44 25.88 -14.37
CA GLU A 455 -7.41 25.19 -15.67
C GLU A 455 -7.89 23.75 -15.57
N LYS A 456 -7.78 23.14 -14.38
CA LYS A 456 -8.19 21.75 -14.15
C LYS A 456 -8.95 21.61 -12.84
N ILE A 457 -10.05 20.85 -12.91
CA ILE A 457 -10.80 20.36 -11.75
C ILE A 457 -10.83 18.83 -11.83
N GLU A 458 -10.54 18.18 -10.71
CA GLU A 458 -10.56 16.73 -10.56
C GLU A 458 -11.46 16.32 -9.39
N LEU A 459 -12.36 15.38 -9.63
CA LEU A 459 -13.30 14.84 -8.64
C LEU A 459 -13.02 13.35 -8.45
N ASN A 460 -12.93 12.91 -7.19
CA ASN A 460 -12.69 11.50 -6.86
C ASN A 460 -13.97 10.65 -6.82
N ASP A 461 -13.78 9.32 -6.84
CA ASP A 461 -14.79 8.25 -6.99
C ASP A 461 -16.09 8.38 -6.20
N LEU A 462 -16.06 9.10 -5.08
CA LEU A 462 -17.18 9.24 -4.15
C LEU A 462 -18.03 10.49 -4.37
N LEU A 463 -17.79 11.28 -5.41
CA LEU A 463 -18.54 12.50 -5.70
C LEU A 463 -19.52 12.24 -6.86
N MET A 464 -20.73 11.74 -6.54
CA MET A 464 -21.71 11.30 -7.52
C MET A 464 -22.95 12.21 -7.64
N GLY A 465 -23.52 12.24 -8.83
CA GLY A 465 -24.77 12.93 -9.13
C GLY A 465 -24.61 14.20 -9.96
N PRO A 466 -25.71 14.63 -10.60
CA PRO A 466 -25.72 15.75 -11.54
C PRO A 466 -25.29 17.08 -10.90
N GLU A 467 -25.47 17.25 -9.59
CA GLU A 467 -25.21 18.51 -8.91
C GLU A 467 -23.73 18.92 -8.98
N TYR A 468 -22.79 17.97 -9.02
CA TYR A 468 -21.36 18.29 -9.18
C TYR A 468 -21.07 18.90 -10.55
N PHE A 469 -21.72 18.38 -11.60
CA PHE A 469 -21.63 18.95 -12.95
C PHE A 469 -22.27 20.33 -13.00
N GLU A 470 -23.42 20.53 -12.36
CA GLU A 470 -24.07 21.85 -12.25
C GLU A 470 -23.18 22.88 -11.56
N ILE A 471 -22.51 22.49 -10.46
CA ILE A 471 -21.60 23.38 -9.73
C ILE A 471 -20.41 23.77 -10.63
N VAL A 472 -19.80 22.82 -11.34
CA VAL A 472 -18.69 23.10 -12.26
C VAL A 472 -19.14 23.98 -13.44
N LEU A 473 -20.31 23.69 -13.99
CA LEU A 473 -20.90 24.48 -15.07
C LEU A 473 -21.14 25.94 -14.63
N ASN A 474 -21.75 26.13 -13.47
CA ASN A 474 -21.98 27.46 -12.89
C ASN A 474 -20.67 28.19 -12.62
N TYR A 475 -19.66 27.50 -12.09
CA TYR A 475 -18.32 28.07 -11.89
C TYR A 475 -17.69 28.55 -13.21
N PHE A 476 -17.79 27.74 -14.27
CA PHE A 476 -17.30 28.11 -15.59
C PHE A 476 -17.97 29.37 -16.15
N GLU A 477 -19.30 29.44 -16.01
CA GLU A 477 -20.09 30.54 -16.56
C GLU A 477 -19.90 31.86 -15.80
N THR A 478 -19.76 31.78 -14.48
CA THR A 478 -19.78 32.96 -13.60
C THR A 478 -18.39 33.49 -13.29
N SER A 479 -17.41 32.62 -13.12
CA SER A 479 -16.16 32.98 -12.43
C SER A 479 -14.90 32.68 -13.25
N ASN A 480 -14.91 31.69 -14.14
CA ASN A 480 -13.68 31.25 -14.79
C ASN A 480 -13.89 30.57 -16.15
N LYS A 481 -13.53 31.27 -17.24
CA LYS A 481 -13.61 30.77 -18.61
C LYS A 481 -12.38 29.99 -19.08
N ASN A 482 -11.37 29.81 -18.23
CA ASN A 482 -10.11 29.16 -18.57
C ASN A 482 -10.04 27.70 -18.11
N LEU A 483 -11.11 27.13 -17.57
CA LEU A 483 -11.20 25.69 -17.30
C LEU A 483 -11.03 24.92 -18.62
N LYS A 484 -10.06 24.02 -18.66
CA LYS A 484 -9.71 23.21 -19.84
C LYS A 484 -10.00 21.73 -19.64
N LEU A 485 -9.92 21.26 -18.39
CA LEU A 485 -10.04 19.83 -18.08
C LEU A 485 -10.88 19.60 -16.82
N LEU A 486 -11.89 18.76 -16.96
CA LEU A 486 -12.63 18.16 -15.85
C LEU A 486 -12.30 16.66 -15.84
N THR A 487 -11.73 16.16 -14.76
CA THR A 487 -11.46 14.72 -14.57
C THR A 487 -12.36 14.18 -13.48
N ILE A 488 -13.03 13.06 -13.74
CA ILE A 488 -13.91 12.41 -12.78
C ILE A 488 -13.47 10.95 -12.68
N PHE A 489 -13.01 10.56 -11.49
CA PHE A 489 -12.88 9.16 -11.15
C PHE A 489 -14.24 8.68 -10.64
N ARG A 490 -14.73 7.53 -11.11
CA ARG A 490 -15.93 6.89 -10.56
C ARG A 490 -15.96 5.39 -10.79
N THR A 491 -16.82 4.69 -10.05
CA THR A 491 -17.04 3.24 -10.20
C THR A 491 -18.26 2.91 -11.07
N GLU A 492 -19.27 3.78 -11.09
CA GLU A 492 -20.54 3.56 -11.78
C GLU A 492 -20.64 4.36 -13.07
N GLU A 493 -21.43 3.91 -14.05
CA GLU A 493 -21.72 4.67 -15.27
C GLU A 493 -22.48 5.97 -14.98
N LEU A 494 -22.44 6.93 -15.92
CA LEU A 494 -23.20 8.18 -15.80
C LEU A 494 -24.68 7.93 -16.07
N ASP A 495 -25.56 8.60 -15.32
CA ASP A 495 -26.98 8.65 -15.67
C ASP A 495 -27.28 9.64 -16.82
N ASP A 496 -28.51 9.61 -17.34
CA ASP A 496 -28.92 10.45 -18.48
C ASP A 496 -28.78 11.96 -18.21
N GLU A 497 -28.97 12.39 -16.96
CA GLU A 497 -28.88 13.80 -16.57
C GLU A 497 -27.42 14.23 -16.46
N GLU A 498 -26.58 13.41 -15.84
CA GLU A 498 -25.13 13.58 -15.79
C GLU A 498 -24.52 13.62 -17.20
N VAL A 499 -24.92 12.72 -18.10
CA VAL A 499 -24.47 12.73 -19.50
C VAL A 499 -24.87 14.03 -20.20
N LYS A 500 -26.09 14.52 -19.97
CA LYS A 500 -26.54 15.79 -20.54
C LYS A 500 -25.70 16.97 -20.06
N LEU A 501 -25.49 17.08 -18.74
CA LEU A 501 -24.68 18.16 -18.14
C LEU A 501 -23.21 18.06 -18.56
N MET A 502 -22.65 16.85 -18.62
CA MET A 502 -21.31 16.61 -19.17
C MET A 502 -21.19 17.12 -20.60
N ASN A 503 -22.16 16.78 -21.47
CA ASN A 503 -22.18 17.25 -22.85
C ASN A 503 -22.26 18.79 -22.94
N GLU A 504 -22.99 19.42 -22.03
CA GLU A 504 -23.06 20.87 -21.93
C GLU A 504 -21.70 21.49 -21.56
N ILE A 505 -21.00 20.94 -20.56
CA ILE A 505 -19.64 21.35 -20.20
C ILE A 505 -18.67 21.17 -21.38
N MET A 506 -18.74 20.04 -22.08
CA MET A 506 -17.92 19.79 -23.27
C MET A 506 -18.19 20.77 -24.41
N SER A 507 -19.46 21.16 -24.61
CA SER A 507 -19.84 22.14 -25.64
C SER A 507 -19.19 23.52 -25.43
N LYS A 508 -18.79 23.83 -24.20
CA LYS A 508 -18.08 25.05 -23.83
C LYS A 508 -16.55 24.95 -24.02
N GLY A 509 -16.05 23.84 -24.56
CA GLY A 509 -14.63 23.64 -24.86
C GLY A 509 -13.81 23.01 -23.74
N VAL A 510 -14.45 22.54 -22.67
CA VAL A 510 -13.79 21.81 -21.57
C VAL A 510 -13.65 20.34 -21.97
N ASN A 511 -12.44 19.78 -21.89
CA ASN A 511 -12.25 18.35 -22.06
C ASN A 511 -12.73 17.62 -20.80
N VAL A 512 -13.62 16.64 -20.93
CA VAL A 512 -14.10 15.83 -19.80
C VAL A 512 -13.55 14.42 -19.92
N VAL A 513 -12.83 13.97 -18.89
CA VAL A 513 -12.24 12.63 -18.81
C VAL A 513 -12.87 11.88 -17.65
N ILE A 514 -13.45 10.72 -17.95
CA ILE A 514 -14.04 9.83 -16.94
C ILE A 514 -13.17 8.59 -16.85
N ASN A 515 -12.61 8.37 -15.65
CA ASN A 515 -11.80 7.21 -15.35
C ASN A 515 -12.62 6.26 -14.49
N TYR A 516 -13.05 5.15 -15.09
CA TYR A 516 -13.73 4.09 -14.35
C TYR A 516 -12.72 3.30 -13.52
N SER A 517 -12.82 3.37 -12.19
CA SER A 517 -11.97 2.57 -11.32
C SER A 517 -12.43 1.11 -11.33
N ASN A 518 -11.60 0.24 -11.91
CA ASN A 518 -11.77 -1.21 -11.81
C ASN A 518 -11.41 -1.64 -10.38
N THR A 519 -12.31 -1.40 -9.43
CA THR A 519 -12.19 -1.98 -8.09
C THR A 519 -12.61 -3.45 -8.16
N PHE A 520 -11.65 -4.35 -7.90
CA PHE A 520 -11.86 -5.78 -7.64
C PHE A 520 -11.37 -6.13 -6.24
#